data_AF-A0A9Q3BMF4-F1
#
_entry.id   AF-A0A9Q3BMF4-F1
#
_cell.length_a   1.000
_cell.length_b   1.000
_cell.length_c   1.000
_cell.angle_alpha   90.00
_cell.angle_beta   90.00
_cell.angle_gamma   90.00
#
_symmetry.space_group_name_H-M   'P 1'
#
loop_
_entity.id
_entity.type
_entity.pdbx_description
1 polymer ?
#
loop_
_entity_poly.entity_id
_entity_poly.type
_entity_poly.pdbx_seq_one_letter_code
_entity_poly.pdbx_strand_id
1 'polypeptide(L)'
;MESQTTPRFLVEIFGLDNSTASSFRVTQEKARKNSVRCMEDSFAYSKDKLDKSHVTPEFKVGYLVLVTTANFNNIKVFKKLKESFSGPFFIKALNGENAVEFELSEDLSNKFLSFPLSLIKQHKDGYSEKFPRI
;
A
#
# COMPACT_ATOMS: atom_id res chain seq x y z
N MET A 1 -26.77 43.35 -46.25
CA MET A 1 -27.66 42.30 -45.69
C MET A 1 -26.85 41.02 -45.80
N GLU A 2 -26.42 40.34 -44.75
CA GLU A 2 -27.17 39.93 -43.55
C GLU A 2 -26.28 39.98 -42.30
N SER A 3 -26.82 40.51 -41.20
CA SER A 3 -26.22 40.50 -39.87
C SER A 3 -26.57 39.18 -39.20
N GLN A 4 -25.60 38.29 -38.98
CA GLN A 4 -25.80 37.09 -38.17
C GLN A 4 -25.82 37.48 -36.68
N THR A 5 -26.99 37.87 -36.21
CA THR A 5 -27.29 38.03 -34.79
C THR A 5 -27.42 36.64 -34.17
N THR A 6 -26.39 36.21 -33.44
CA THR A 6 -26.47 35.01 -32.60
C THR A 6 -27.42 35.28 -31.42
N PRO A 7 -28.32 34.36 -31.07
CA PRO A 7 -29.28 34.57 -29.99
C PRO A 7 -28.57 34.60 -28.63
N ARG A 8 -28.74 35.71 -27.90
CA ARG A 8 -28.23 35.97 -26.54
C ARG A 8 -28.54 34.87 -25.51
N PHE A 9 -29.50 33.99 -25.81
CA PHE A 9 -29.99 32.95 -24.91
C PHE A 9 -29.01 31.80 -24.64
N LEU A 10 -28.04 31.55 -25.53
CA LEU A 10 -27.05 30.47 -25.33
C LEU A 10 -25.81 30.91 -24.53
N VAL A 11 -25.58 32.21 -24.40
CA VAL A 11 -24.42 32.77 -23.69
C VAL A 11 -24.61 32.69 -22.17
N GLU A 12 -25.83 32.92 -21.69
CA GLU A 12 -26.18 32.90 -20.25
C GLU A 12 -26.10 31.50 -19.61
N ILE A 13 -26.33 30.43 -20.39
CA ILE A 13 -26.39 29.06 -19.84
C ILE A 13 -25.02 28.37 -19.80
N PHE A 14 -24.13 28.66 -20.76
CA PHE A 14 -22.85 27.97 -20.89
C PHE A 14 -21.62 28.84 -20.62
N GLY A 15 -21.78 30.16 -20.38
CA GLY A 15 -20.67 31.06 -20.03
C GLY A 15 -19.50 31.00 -21.01
N LEU A 16 -19.80 30.75 -22.30
CA LEU A 16 -18.80 30.58 -23.34
C LEU A 16 -18.75 31.85 -24.20
N ASP A 17 -18.10 32.89 -23.68
CA ASP A 17 -17.79 34.08 -24.46
C ASP A 17 -16.64 33.77 -25.43
N ASN A 18 -16.90 33.96 -26.71
CA ASN A 18 -15.97 33.68 -27.79
C ASN A 18 -14.64 34.46 -27.62
N SER A 19 -13.54 33.69 -27.53
CA SER A 19 -12.17 34.05 -27.92
C SER A 19 -11.64 35.43 -27.46
N THR A 20 -11.24 35.53 -26.19
CA THR A 20 -10.27 36.55 -25.76
C THR A 20 -9.24 35.88 -24.87
N ALA A 21 -7.94 36.21 -25.01
CA ALA A 21 -6.85 35.59 -24.24
C ALA A 21 -7.09 35.60 -22.71
N SER A 22 -7.88 36.55 -22.21
CA SER A 22 -8.30 36.63 -20.80
C SER A 22 -9.21 35.46 -20.38
N SER A 23 -10.22 35.09 -21.17
CA SER A 23 -11.13 33.98 -20.85
C SER A 23 -10.43 32.62 -20.93
N PHE A 24 -9.48 32.46 -21.86
CA PHE A 24 -8.61 31.29 -21.92
C PHE A 24 -7.75 31.13 -20.65
N ARG A 25 -7.12 32.22 -20.17
CA ARG A 25 -6.32 32.20 -18.93
C ARG A 25 -7.15 31.82 -17.71
N VAL A 26 -8.36 32.37 -17.59
CA VAL A 26 -9.28 32.01 -16.49
C VAL A 26 -9.67 30.53 -16.56
N THR A 27 -9.95 30.02 -17.76
CA THR A 27 -10.28 28.62 -17.97
C THR A 27 -9.11 27.70 -17.65
N GLN A 28 -7.89 28.06 -18.08
CA GLN A 28 -6.67 27.31 -17.80
C GLN A 28 -6.37 27.27 -16.30
N GLU A 29 -6.54 28.40 -15.60
CA GLU A 29 -6.33 28.46 -14.15
C GLU A 29 -7.38 27.66 -13.39
N LYS A 30 -8.65 27.67 -13.84
CA LYS A 30 -9.71 26.83 -13.28
C LYS A 30 -9.41 25.34 -13.51
N ALA A 31 -8.96 24.97 -14.70
CA ALA A 31 -8.54 23.61 -15.02
C ALA A 31 -7.37 23.17 -14.14
N ARG A 32 -6.35 24.01 -13.98
CA ARG A 32 -5.19 23.76 -13.11
C ARG A 32 -5.59 23.54 -11.66
N LYS A 33 -6.42 24.42 -11.10
CA LYS A 33 -6.94 24.27 -9.72
C LYS A 33 -7.73 22.97 -9.56
N ASN A 34 -8.59 22.65 -10.53
CA ASN A 34 -9.37 21.42 -10.49
C ASN A 34 -8.48 20.18 -10.58
N SER A 35 -7.44 20.18 -11.44
CA SER A 35 -6.51 19.06 -11.53
C SER A 35 -5.72 18.84 -10.24
N VAL A 36 -5.27 19.92 -9.58
CA VAL A 36 -4.59 19.81 -8.28
C VAL A 36 -5.52 19.19 -7.23
N ARG A 37 -6.75 19.69 -7.15
CA ARG A 37 -7.76 19.14 -6.22
C ARG A 37 -8.03 17.66 -6.49
N CYS A 38 -8.22 17.26 -7.76
CA CYS A 38 -8.44 15.84 -8.09
C CYS A 38 -7.27 14.95 -7.68
N MET A 39 -6.02 15.43 -7.77
CA MET A 39 -4.86 14.69 -7.27
C MET A 39 -4.89 14.57 -5.75
N GLU A 40 -5.12 15.68 -5.04
CA GLU A 40 -5.23 15.72 -3.57
C GLU A 40 -6.33 14.79 -3.05
N ASP A 41 -7.53 14.84 -3.66
CA ASP A 41 -8.67 13.98 -3.31
C ASP A 41 -8.34 12.50 -3.53
N SER A 42 -7.64 12.17 -4.63
CA SER A 42 -7.22 10.79 -4.93
C SER A 42 -6.22 10.25 -3.92
N PHE A 43 -5.25 11.08 -3.50
CA PHE A 43 -4.30 10.72 -2.45
C PHE A 43 -4.98 10.57 -1.09
N ALA A 44 -5.87 11.50 -0.73
CA ALA A 44 -6.63 11.45 0.51
C ALA A 44 -7.51 10.20 0.58
N TYR A 45 -8.24 9.88 -0.49
CA TYR A 45 -9.04 8.66 -0.60
C TYR A 45 -8.19 7.40 -0.47
N SER A 46 -7.05 7.35 -1.17
CA SER A 46 -6.14 6.20 -1.10
C SER A 46 -5.60 5.99 0.30
N LYS A 47 -5.22 7.08 0.98
CA LYS A 47 -4.75 7.04 2.36
C LYS A 47 -5.85 6.56 3.32
N ASP A 48 -7.03 7.17 3.28
CA ASP A 48 -8.16 6.81 4.14
C ASP A 48 -8.59 5.35 3.95
N LYS A 49 -8.60 4.86 2.71
CA LYS A 49 -8.87 3.45 2.41
C LYS A 49 -7.81 2.53 3.03
N LEU A 50 -6.53 2.89 2.90
CA LEU A 50 -5.43 2.13 3.49
C LEU A 50 -5.53 2.11 5.01
N ASP A 51 -5.71 3.27 5.64
CA ASP A 51 -5.83 3.44 7.09
C ASP A 51 -7.02 2.61 7.64
N LYS A 52 -8.16 2.60 6.95
CA LYS A 52 -9.34 1.79 7.33
C LYS A 52 -9.13 0.28 7.17
N SER A 53 -8.38 -0.14 6.16
CA SER A 53 -8.13 -1.56 5.89
C SER A 53 -6.94 -2.12 6.69
N HIS A 54 -6.08 -1.26 7.23
CA HIS A 54 -4.90 -1.66 7.95
C HIS A 54 -5.25 -2.02 9.40
N VAL A 55 -5.46 -3.31 9.63
CA VAL A 55 -5.52 -3.86 10.99
C VAL A 55 -4.09 -4.22 11.40
N THR A 56 -3.55 -3.51 12.38
CA THR A 56 -2.25 -3.87 12.96
C THR A 56 -2.40 -5.22 13.68
N PRO A 57 -1.73 -6.28 13.23
CA PRO A 57 -1.79 -7.57 13.91
C PRO A 57 -1.10 -7.48 15.28
N GLU A 58 -1.81 -7.85 16.35
CA GLU A 58 -1.21 -7.99 17.68
C GLU A 58 -0.37 -9.27 17.73
N PHE A 59 0.95 -9.11 17.88
CA PHE A 59 1.87 -10.22 18.08
C PHE A 59 2.29 -10.30 19.54
N LYS A 60 2.42 -11.53 20.06
CA LYS A 60 2.90 -11.80 21.42
C LYS A 60 4.10 -12.73 21.38
N VAL A 61 4.97 -12.58 22.37
CA VAL A 61 6.08 -13.52 22.60
C VAL A 61 5.52 -14.94 22.77
N GLY A 62 6.14 -15.91 22.09
CA GLY A 62 5.69 -17.30 22.05
C GLY A 62 4.68 -17.64 20.94
N TYR A 63 4.23 -16.67 20.13
CA TYR A 63 3.40 -16.97 18.96
C TYR A 63 4.23 -17.57 17.81
N LEU A 64 3.61 -18.52 17.11
CA LEU A 64 4.13 -19.11 15.89
C LEU A 64 3.80 -18.22 14.70
N VAL A 65 4.80 -17.87 13.92
CA VAL A 65 4.63 -17.02 12.75
C VAL A 65 5.44 -17.51 11.57
N LEU A 66 4.99 -17.12 10.38
CA LEU A 66 5.64 -17.39 9.12
C LEU A 66 6.30 -16.12 8.59
N VAL A 67 7.52 -16.24 8.07
CA VAL A 67 8.27 -15.13 7.48
C VAL A 67 8.20 -15.22 5.96
N THR A 68 7.80 -14.14 5.31
CA THR A 68 7.55 -14.09 3.86
C THR A 68 8.86 -14.11 3.09
N THR A 69 9.13 -15.16 2.32
CA THR A 69 10.40 -15.28 1.57
C THR A 69 10.42 -14.49 0.25
N ALA A 70 9.28 -13.90 -0.14
CA ALA A 70 9.06 -13.29 -1.46
C ALA A 70 10.08 -12.19 -1.82
N ASN A 71 10.57 -11.43 -0.84
CA ASN A 71 11.52 -10.34 -1.05
C ASN A 71 12.99 -10.70 -0.73
N PHE A 72 13.27 -11.93 -0.31
CA PHE A 72 14.63 -12.37 -0.03
C PHE A 72 15.35 -12.75 -1.34
N ASN A 73 15.95 -11.76 -2.00
CA ASN A 73 16.73 -11.93 -3.23
C ASN A 73 18.13 -12.56 -2.99
N ASN A 74 18.55 -12.71 -1.73
CA ASN A 74 19.89 -13.20 -1.36
C ASN A 74 20.02 -14.74 -1.29
N ILE A 75 18.97 -15.49 -1.63
CA ILE A 75 18.98 -16.96 -1.61
C ILE A 75 18.99 -17.42 -3.08
N LYS A 76 20.09 -18.04 -3.52
CA LYS A 76 20.32 -18.56 -4.90
C LYS A 76 19.43 -19.78 -5.23
N VAL A 77 18.11 -19.67 -5.05
CA VAL A 77 17.15 -20.73 -5.35
C VAL A 77 16.22 -20.25 -6.46
N PHE A 78 15.88 -21.15 -7.39
CA PHE A 78 15.02 -20.88 -8.53
C PHE A 78 13.68 -20.26 -8.10
N LYS A 79 13.35 -19.07 -8.62
CA LYS A 79 12.14 -18.28 -8.31
C LYS A 79 10.82 -19.04 -8.42
N LYS A 80 10.76 -20.14 -9.19
CA LYS A 80 9.53 -20.91 -9.46
C LYS A 80 9.21 -21.99 -8.41
N LEU A 81 10.13 -22.29 -7.50
CA LEU A 81 9.98 -23.35 -6.47
C LEU A 81 10.15 -22.81 -5.05
N LYS A 82 10.20 -21.48 -4.86
CA LYS A 82 10.36 -20.89 -3.55
C LYS A 82 9.01 -20.88 -2.84
N GLU A 83 8.91 -21.59 -1.71
CA GLU A 83 7.77 -21.43 -0.81
C GLU A 83 7.66 -19.96 -0.42
N SER A 84 6.49 -19.34 -0.61
CA SER A 84 6.25 -17.92 -0.36
C SER A 84 6.52 -17.52 1.09
N PHE A 85 6.57 -18.49 2.00
CA PHE A 85 6.79 -18.33 3.42
C PHE A 85 7.79 -19.37 3.94
N SER A 86 8.55 -19.01 4.97
CA SER A 86 9.46 -19.87 5.71
C SER A 86 9.04 -19.87 7.18
N GLY A 87 9.18 -21.02 7.86
CA GLY A 87 8.76 -21.21 9.24
C GLY A 87 7.79 -22.40 9.39
N PRO A 88 7.23 -22.61 10.58
CA PRO A 88 6.93 -21.60 11.59
C PRO A 88 8.07 -21.33 12.58
N PHE A 89 8.21 -20.08 13.01
CA PHE A 89 9.18 -19.63 14.00
C PHE A 89 8.48 -19.06 15.23
N PHE A 90 9.13 -19.18 16.39
CA PHE A 90 8.65 -18.56 17.63
C PHE A 90 9.15 -17.12 17.74
N ILE A 91 8.24 -16.21 18.10
CA ILE A 91 8.61 -14.85 18.50
C ILE A 91 9.30 -14.92 19.85
N LYS A 92 10.57 -14.52 19.89
CA LYS A 92 11.40 -14.44 21.09
C LYS A 92 11.21 -13.11 21.81
N ALA A 93 11.19 -12.01 21.05
CA ALA A 93 11.05 -10.66 21.58
C ALA A 93 10.34 -9.75 20.58
N LEU A 94 9.70 -8.69 21.09
CA LEU A 94 9.15 -7.60 20.29
C LEU A 94 10.12 -6.42 20.34
N ASN A 95 10.66 -6.02 19.20
CA ASN A 95 11.52 -4.85 19.08
C ASN A 95 10.67 -3.65 18.65
N GLY A 96 10.11 -2.96 19.64
CA GLY A 96 9.19 -1.85 19.43
C GLY A 96 7.88 -2.31 18.76
N GLU A 97 7.23 -1.39 18.05
CA GLU A 97 5.91 -1.63 17.43
C GLU A 97 6.01 -2.28 16.04
N ASN A 98 7.18 -2.24 15.39
CA ASN A 98 7.31 -2.55 13.97
C ASN A 98 8.22 -3.74 13.65
N ALA A 99 8.89 -4.32 14.64
CA ALA A 99 9.80 -5.44 14.43
C ALA A 99 9.68 -6.50 15.53
N VAL A 100 9.96 -7.75 15.17
CA VAL A 100 10.08 -8.86 16.12
C VAL A 100 11.38 -9.60 15.90
N GLU A 101 11.84 -10.23 16.97
CA GLU A 101 12.96 -11.16 16.93
C GLU A 101 12.46 -12.60 16.96
N PHE A 102 13.08 -13.43 16.12
CA PHE A 102 12.77 -14.86 16.04
C PHE A 102 13.86 -15.72 16.67
N GLU A 103 13.42 -16.82 17.26
CA GLU A 103 14.30 -17.95 17.49
C GLU A 103 14.43 -18.73 16.19
N LEU A 104 15.58 -18.55 15.52
CA LEU A 104 15.93 -19.28 14.30
C LEU A 104 16.72 -20.53 14.68
N SER A 105 16.47 -21.65 14.00
CA SER A 105 17.32 -22.85 14.10
C SER A 105 18.79 -22.51 13.78
N GLU A 106 19.73 -23.26 14.37
CA GLU A 106 21.17 -22.95 14.39
C GLU A 106 21.76 -22.55 13.02
N ASP A 107 21.28 -23.15 11.92
CA ASP A 107 21.73 -22.87 10.55
C ASP A 107 21.43 -21.45 10.03
N LEU A 108 20.46 -20.74 10.63
CA LEU A 108 20.01 -19.39 10.24
C LEU A 108 20.28 -18.33 11.31
N SER A 109 20.84 -18.74 12.46
CA SER A 109 21.07 -17.93 13.67
C SER A 109 21.96 -16.69 13.48
N ASN A 110 22.74 -16.62 12.39
CA ASN A 110 23.90 -15.74 12.31
C ASN A 110 23.75 -14.53 11.35
N LYS A 111 22.55 -14.22 10.83
CA LYS A 111 22.41 -13.14 9.82
C LYS A 111 21.40 -12.03 10.09
N PHE A 112 20.17 -12.33 10.51
CA PHE A 112 19.18 -11.29 10.80
C PHE A 112 18.25 -11.78 11.90
N LEU A 113 18.39 -11.23 13.11
CA LEU A 113 17.58 -11.63 14.27
C LEU A 113 16.24 -10.89 14.31
N SER A 114 16.17 -9.70 13.73
CA SER A 114 14.99 -8.81 13.77
C SER A 114 14.35 -8.67 12.39
N PHE A 115 13.04 -8.85 12.31
CA PHE A 115 12.25 -8.75 11.08
C PHE A 115 11.08 -7.79 11.25
N PRO A 116 10.74 -7.00 10.21
CA PRO A 116 9.60 -6.10 10.25
C PRO A 116 8.27 -6.88 10.21
N LEU A 117 7.27 -6.41 10.96
CA LEU A 117 5.93 -7.02 11.04
C LEU A 117 5.26 -7.22 9.69
N SER A 118 5.56 -6.35 8.72
CA SER A 118 5.01 -6.42 7.36
C SER A 118 5.40 -7.69 6.60
N LEU A 119 6.51 -8.34 6.99
CA LEU A 119 6.96 -9.58 6.38
C LEU A 119 6.46 -10.81 7.13
N ILE A 120 5.68 -10.62 8.19
CA ILE A 120 5.34 -11.67 9.15
C ILE A 120 3.85 -11.93 9.10
N LYS A 121 3.49 -13.22 9.05
CA LYS A 121 2.11 -13.67 9.06
C LYS A 121 1.87 -14.59 10.23
N GLN A 122 0.83 -14.33 11.01
CA GLN A 122 0.40 -15.25 12.06
C GLN A 122 0.13 -16.64 11.47
N HIS A 123 0.73 -17.66 12.07
CA HIS A 123 0.43 -19.03 11.72
C HIS A 123 -0.88 -19.43 12.42
N LYS A 124 -1.89 -19.85 11.65
CA LYS A 124 -3.11 -20.44 12.22
C LYS A 124 -2.84 -21.92 12.44
N ASP A 125 -3.15 -22.45 13.62
CA ASP A 125 -2.83 -23.80 14.12
C ASP A 125 -3.33 -25.00 13.27
N GLY A 126 -3.90 -24.76 12.09
CA GLY A 126 -4.35 -25.79 11.15
C GLY A 126 -3.24 -26.60 10.48
N TYR A 127 -1.96 -26.37 10.80
CA TYR A 127 -0.81 -27.14 10.30
C TYR A 127 0.06 -27.72 11.44
N SER A 128 -0.49 -27.92 12.65
CA SER A 128 0.26 -28.51 13.77
C SER A 128 0.80 -29.92 13.49
N GLU A 129 0.25 -30.63 12.50
CA GLU A 129 0.73 -31.96 12.08
C GLU A 129 2.12 -31.94 11.44
N LYS A 130 2.58 -30.80 10.89
CA LYS A 130 3.85 -30.74 10.16
C LYS A 130 5.06 -30.40 11.01
N PHE A 131 4.86 -29.96 12.25
CA PHE A 131 5.94 -29.48 13.13
C PHE A 131 5.71 -29.99 14.56
N PRO A 132 6.12 -31.24 14.85
CA PRO A 132 5.97 -31.80 16.19
C PRO A 132 6.75 -30.98 17.21
N ARG A 133 6.13 -30.77 18.38
CA ARG A 133 6.80 -30.20 19.56
C ARG A 133 7.83 -31.24 20.04
N ILE A 134 9.11 -30.90 19.98
CA ILE A 134 10.21 -31.70 20.55
C ILE A 134 10.35 -31.33 22.02
#